data_AF-A0A1Q5I633-F1
#
_entry.id   AF-A0A1Q5I633-F1
#
_cell.length_a   1.000
_cell.length_b   1.000
_cell.length_c   1.000
_cell.angle_alpha   90.00
_cell.angle_beta   90.00
_cell.angle_gamma   90.00
#
_symmetry.space_group_name_H-M   'P 1'
#
loop_
_entity.id
_entity.type
_entity.pdbx_description
1 polymer ?
#
loop_
_entity_poly.entity_id
_entity_poly.type
_entity_poly.pdbx_seq_one_letter_code
_entity_poly.pdbx_strand_id
1 'polypeptide(L)'
;MNDYPSRHVPGAMAPIPSRTAPVPPLDDELASVLDDMVGIHPAIDLMVDALRFLALDKLTADKTQSALVTLAGADANVVSTIGLVVQRLTNPATNPGLAVLDAQTAKDVQQLGEQFAYDLAELAPGDKTTEAAALIDGI
;
A
#
# COMPACT_ATOMS: atom_id res chain seq x y z
N MET A 1 -21.78 7.48 12.03
CA MET A 1 -20.42 7.05 12.38
C MET A 1 -20.28 5.66 11.80
N ASN A 2 -19.40 5.43 10.83
CA ASN A 2 -19.25 4.10 10.26
C ASN A 2 -18.53 3.21 11.28
N ASP A 3 -19.25 2.26 11.87
CA ASP A 3 -18.70 1.24 12.77
C ASP A 3 -17.94 0.22 11.94
N TYR A 4 -16.72 0.57 11.55
CA TYR A 4 -15.78 -0.41 11.03
C TYR A 4 -15.17 -1.18 12.20
N PRO A 5 -14.97 -2.50 12.06
CA PRO A 5 -14.17 -3.22 13.04
C PRO A 5 -12.79 -2.56 13.14
N SER A 6 -12.21 -2.55 14.35
CA SER A 6 -10.89 -1.96 14.61
C SER A 6 -9.75 -2.57 13.77
N ARG A 7 -10.00 -3.73 13.15
CA ARG A 7 -9.14 -4.38 12.17
C ARG A 7 -9.98 -5.13 11.14
N HIS A 8 -9.58 -5.09 9.87
CA HIS A 8 -10.10 -6.03 8.88
C HIS A 8 -9.52 -7.44 9.14
N VAL A 9 -10.34 -8.47 8.97
CA VAL A 9 -9.95 -9.87 9.15
C VAL A 9 -10.07 -10.59 7.81
N PRO A 10 -9.06 -11.36 7.36
CA PRO A 10 -9.17 -12.13 6.13
C PRO A 10 -10.43 -13.01 6.11
N GLY A 11 -11.20 -12.94 5.02
CA GLY A 11 -12.47 -13.66 4.86
C GLY A 11 -13.69 -12.93 5.44
N ALA A 12 -13.51 -11.82 6.15
CA ALA A 12 -14.61 -10.92 6.49
C ALA A 12 -14.99 -10.06 5.27
N MET A 13 -16.24 -9.61 5.22
CA MET A 13 -16.69 -8.66 4.19
C MET A 13 -15.86 -7.38 4.27
N ALA A 14 -15.48 -6.84 3.11
CA ALA A 14 -14.79 -5.56 3.02
C ALA A 14 -15.67 -4.44 3.60
N PRO A 15 -15.09 -3.44 4.28
CA PRO A 15 -15.85 -2.31 4.77
C PRO A 15 -16.45 -1.52 3.60
N ILE A 16 -17.71 -1.06 3.77
CA ILE A 16 -18.43 -0.30 2.75
C ILE A 16 -18.34 1.20 3.07
N PRO A 17 -17.88 2.06 2.13
CA PRO A 17 -17.79 3.50 2.35
C PRO A 17 -19.12 4.13 2.81
N SER A 18 -19.02 5.17 3.65
CA SER A 18 -20.19 5.90 4.13
C SER A 18 -20.92 6.60 2.99
N ARG A 19 -22.25 6.41 2.88
CA ARG A 19 -23.09 7.10 1.87
C ARG A 19 -23.68 8.43 2.37
N THR A 20 -23.47 8.79 3.64
CA THR A 20 -24.18 9.91 4.29
C THR A 20 -23.50 11.28 4.17
N ALA A 21 -22.30 11.33 3.59
CA ALA A 21 -21.62 12.56 3.20
C ALA A 21 -20.62 12.20 2.09
N PRO A 22 -20.90 12.54 0.83
CA PRO A 22 -20.13 12.05 -0.29
C PRO A 22 -18.72 12.65 -0.26
N VAL A 23 -17.71 11.79 -0.17
CA VAL A 23 -16.36 12.14 -0.58
C VAL A 23 -16.39 12.38 -2.10
N PRO A 24 -15.68 13.40 -2.63
CA PRO A 24 -15.57 13.59 -4.07
C PRO A 24 -15.11 12.31 -4.77
N PRO A 25 -15.51 12.10 -6.05
CA PRO A 25 -14.98 10.99 -6.82
C PRO A 25 -13.45 11.12 -6.97
N LEU A 26 -12.79 10.01 -7.28
CA LEU A 26 -11.37 10.03 -7.65
C LEU A 26 -11.18 10.92 -8.88
N ASP A 27 -10.04 11.61 -8.94
CA ASP A 27 -9.60 12.25 -10.18
C ASP A 27 -9.17 11.20 -11.22
N ASP A 28 -9.08 11.65 -12.48
CA ASP A 28 -8.76 10.77 -13.62
C ASP A 28 -7.36 10.14 -13.51
N GLU A 29 -6.42 10.83 -12.85
CA GLU A 29 -5.04 10.36 -12.69
C GLU A 29 -4.97 9.16 -11.75
N LEU A 30 -5.49 9.31 -10.51
CA LEU A 30 -5.51 8.23 -9.54
C LEU A 30 -6.42 7.08 -10.01
N ALA A 31 -7.56 7.39 -10.63
CA ALA A 31 -8.44 6.37 -11.18
C ALA A 31 -7.75 5.50 -12.23
N SER A 32 -7.04 6.13 -13.18
CA SER A 32 -6.31 5.43 -14.24
C SER A 32 -5.20 4.54 -13.70
N VAL A 33 -4.39 5.02 -12.74
CA VAL A 33 -3.31 4.23 -12.15
C VAL A 33 -3.86 2.99 -11.45
N LEU A 34 -5.00 3.11 -10.76
CA LEU A 34 -5.64 1.99 -10.09
C LEU A 34 -6.24 0.99 -11.09
N ASP A 35 -6.81 1.46 -12.20
CA ASP A 35 -7.35 0.59 -13.25
C ASP A 35 -6.26 -0.21 -13.97
N ASP A 36 -5.07 0.37 -14.18
CA ASP A 36 -3.92 -0.32 -14.79
C ASP A 36 -3.41 -1.51 -13.95
N MET A 37 -3.70 -1.52 -12.65
CA MET A 37 -3.28 -2.58 -11.72
C MET A 37 -4.24 -3.78 -11.68
N VAL A 38 -5.49 -3.59 -12.11
CA VAL A 38 -6.55 -4.61 -11.97
C VAL A 38 -6.31 -5.79 -12.90
N GLY A 39 -6.50 -7.01 -12.39
CA GLY A 39 -6.43 -8.26 -13.13
C GLY A 39 -5.02 -8.86 -13.24
N ILE A 40 -3.98 -8.20 -12.70
CA ILE A 40 -2.61 -8.72 -12.67
C ILE A 40 -2.52 -9.91 -11.70
N HIS A 41 -3.08 -9.78 -10.50
CA HIS A 41 -3.09 -10.81 -9.47
C HIS A 41 -4.20 -10.52 -8.45
N PRO A 42 -4.92 -11.52 -7.90
CA PRO A 42 -6.01 -11.27 -6.94
C PRO A 42 -5.60 -10.45 -5.71
N ALA A 43 -4.35 -10.61 -5.24
CA ALA A 43 -3.83 -9.79 -4.14
C ALA A 43 -3.60 -8.32 -4.54
N ILE A 44 -3.29 -8.04 -5.81
CA ILE A 44 -3.17 -6.67 -6.33
C ILE A 44 -4.57 -6.05 -6.44
N ASP A 45 -5.57 -6.80 -6.89
CA ASP A 45 -6.97 -6.33 -6.93
C ASP A 45 -7.46 -5.93 -5.53
N LEU A 46 -7.13 -6.73 -4.50
CA LEU A 46 -7.45 -6.39 -3.11
C LEU A 46 -6.73 -5.13 -2.62
N MET A 47 -5.50 -4.86 -3.08
CA MET A 47 -4.81 -3.60 -2.77
C MET A 47 -5.47 -2.42 -3.47
N VAL A 48 -5.88 -2.58 -4.73
CA VAL A 48 -6.63 -1.56 -5.48
C VAL A 48 -7.94 -1.23 -4.75
N ASP A 49 -8.69 -2.24 -4.34
CA ASP A 49 -9.93 -2.06 -3.57
C ASP A 49 -9.66 -1.36 -2.23
N ALA A 50 -8.58 -1.72 -1.53
CA ALA A 50 -8.19 -1.07 -0.28
C ALA A 50 -7.80 0.40 -0.46
N LEU A 51 -7.06 0.74 -1.51
CA LEU A 51 -6.66 2.12 -1.83
C LEU A 51 -7.88 2.96 -2.25
N ARG A 52 -8.77 2.41 -3.07
CA ARG A 52 -10.05 3.06 -3.43
C ARG A 52 -10.90 3.30 -2.20
N PHE A 53 -11.01 2.31 -1.32
CA PHE A 53 -11.74 2.44 -0.07
C PHE A 53 -11.14 3.56 0.78
N LEU A 54 -9.82 3.59 0.97
CA LEU A 54 -9.16 4.63 1.76
C LEU A 54 -9.37 6.04 1.20
N ALA A 55 -9.33 6.18 -0.13
CA ALA A 55 -9.51 7.47 -0.80
C ALA A 55 -10.96 7.98 -0.79
N LEU A 56 -11.95 7.08 -0.77
CA LEU A 56 -13.37 7.41 -0.83
C LEU A 56 -14.09 7.29 0.52
N ASP A 57 -13.40 6.84 1.57
CA ASP A 57 -13.96 6.78 2.91
C ASP A 57 -13.93 8.14 3.61
N LYS A 58 -14.97 8.40 4.41
CA LYS A 58 -15.03 9.64 5.20
C LYS A 58 -14.26 9.44 6.50
N LEU A 59 -12.96 9.76 6.47
CA LEU A 59 -12.08 9.72 7.63
C LEU A 59 -12.33 10.90 8.58
N THR A 60 -12.17 10.67 9.88
CA THR A 60 -11.98 11.73 10.89
C THR A 60 -10.54 12.24 10.85
N ALA A 61 -10.26 13.41 11.43
CA ALA A 61 -8.90 13.96 11.50
C ALA A 61 -7.88 12.93 12.02
N ASP A 62 -8.16 12.31 13.17
CA ASP A 62 -7.30 11.29 13.80
C ASP A 62 -7.05 10.08 12.87
N LYS A 63 -8.07 9.63 12.13
CA LYS A 63 -7.94 8.51 11.20
C LYS A 63 -7.16 8.90 9.96
N THR A 64 -7.34 10.12 9.45
CA THR A 64 -6.55 10.67 8.35
C THR A 64 -5.08 10.75 8.73
N GLN A 65 -4.76 11.30 9.90
CA GLN A 65 -3.40 11.35 10.44
C GLN A 65 -2.81 9.94 10.56
N SER A 66 -3.52 9.01 11.19
CA SER A 66 -3.04 7.62 11.36
C SER A 66 -2.78 6.93 10.03
N ALA A 67 -3.66 7.13 9.04
CA ALA A 67 -3.47 6.59 7.70
C ALA A 67 -2.27 7.22 7.00
N LEU A 68 -2.10 8.54 7.07
CA LEU A 68 -0.96 9.25 6.49
C LEU A 68 0.36 8.81 7.11
N VAL A 69 0.46 8.71 8.44
CA VAL A 69 1.66 8.20 9.13
C VAL A 69 2.00 6.77 8.71
N THR A 70 0.98 5.94 8.53
CA THR A 70 1.15 4.54 8.09
C THR A 70 1.63 4.43 6.64
N LEU A 71 1.10 5.29 5.77
CA LEU A 71 1.52 5.40 4.36
C LEU A 71 2.88 6.08 4.20
N ALA A 72 3.22 7.01 5.10
CA ALA A 72 4.52 7.70 5.16
C ALA A 72 5.66 6.76 5.57
N GLY A 73 5.33 5.67 6.26
CA GLY A 73 6.31 4.70 6.70
C GLY A 73 7.02 5.03 8.00
N ALA A 74 6.35 5.69 8.95
CA ALA A 74 6.93 5.97 10.26
C ALA A 74 6.99 4.70 11.16
N ASP A 75 5.89 4.34 11.84
CA ASP A 75 5.84 3.18 12.76
C ASP A 75 5.30 1.91 12.10
N ALA A 76 4.06 1.98 11.57
CA ALA A 76 3.51 0.96 10.68
C ALA A 76 3.86 1.36 9.25
N ASN A 77 4.59 0.53 8.51
CA ASN A 77 5.20 0.96 7.26
C ASN A 77 4.74 0.13 6.06
N VAL A 78 3.76 0.66 5.31
CA VAL A 78 3.27 0.06 4.06
C VAL A 78 4.39 0.01 3.01
N VAL A 79 5.23 1.05 2.96
CA VAL A 79 6.34 1.15 2.00
C VAL A 79 7.38 0.06 2.25
N SER A 80 7.82 -0.14 3.49
CA SER A 80 8.71 -1.26 3.86
C SER A 80 8.06 -2.61 3.61
N THR A 81 6.75 -2.73 3.84
CA THR A 81 6.03 -3.99 3.55
C THR A 81 6.10 -4.31 2.06
N ILE A 82 5.91 -3.32 1.18
CA ILE A 82 6.06 -3.49 -0.27
C ILE A 82 7.49 -3.91 -0.63
N GLY A 83 8.50 -3.23 -0.09
CA GLY A 83 9.92 -3.57 -0.32
C GLY A 83 10.23 -5.02 0.06
N LEU A 84 9.78 -5.47 1.23
CA LEU A 84 9.97 -6.85 1.71
C LEU A 84 9.24 -7.89 0.86
N VAL A 85 8.03 -7.57 0.37
CA VAL A 85 7.29 -8.46 -0.54
C VAL A 85 8.03 -8.58 -1.88
N VAL A 86 8.52 -7.48 -2.44
CA VAL A 86 9.33 -7.52 -3.68
C VAL A 86 10.58 -8.36 -3.47
N GLN A 87 11.33 -8.15 -2.39
CA GLN A 87 12.51 -8.94 -2.06
C GLN A 87 12.19 -10.44 -1.93
N ARG A 88 11.03 -10.80 -1.38
CA ARG A 88 10.57 -12.19 -1.29
C ARG A 88 10.21 -12.78 -2.65
N LEU A 89 9.56 -11.99 -3.51
CA LEU A 89 9.13 -12.42 -4.85
C LEU A 89 10.32 -12.57 -5.81
N THR A 90 11.37 -11.78 -5.64
CA THR A 90 12.58 -11.86 -6.47
C THR A 90 13.60 -12.88 -5.97
N ASN A 91 13.41 -13.45 -4.77
CA ASN A 91 14.33 -14.42 -4.21
C ASN A 91 13.98 -15.85 -4.66
N PRO A 92 14.85 -16.55 -5.43
CA PRO A 92 14.58 -17.90 -5.92
C PRO A 92 14.42 -18.95 -4.82
N ALA A 93 14.98 -18.72 -3.62
CA ALA A 93 14.83 -19.61 -2.47
C ALA A 93 13.42 -19.54 -1.85
N THR A 94 12.70 -18.42 -2.03
CA THR A 94 11.35 -18.21 -1.47
C THR A 94 10.26 -18.13 -2.52
N ASN A 95 10.62 -17.98 -3.80
CA ASN A 95 9.72 -18.01 -4.94
C ASN A 95 10.12 -19.14 -5.92
N PRO A 96 9.51 -20.33 -5.79
CA PRO A 96 9.76 -21.45 -6.69
C PRO A 96 9.44 -21.14 -8.17
N GLY A 97 8.63 -20.12 -8.45
CA GLY A 97 8.36 -19.67 -9.82
C GLY A 97 9.60 -19.19 -10.58
N LEU A 98 10.68 -18.85 -9.85
CA LEU A 98 11.96 -18.46 -10.43
C LEU A 98 12.91 -19.64 -10.70
N ALA A 99 12.54 -20.87 -10.34
CA ALA A 99 13.41 -22.03 -10.48
C ALA A 99 13.74 -22.39 -11.94
N VAL A 100 12.99 -21.83 -12.91
CA VAL A 100 13.23 -22.02 -14.34
C VAL A 100 14.31 -21.10 -14.92
N LEU A 101 14.73 -20.08 -14.16
CA LEU A 101 15.78 -19.15 -14.57
C LEU A 101 17.15 -19.82 -14.46
N ASP A 102 18.08 -19.41 -15.32
CA ASP A 102 19.49 -19.78 -15.13
C ASP A 102 20.07 -19.09 -13.88
N ALA A 103 21.14 -19.67 -13.34
CA ALA A 103 21.70 -19.24 -12.05
C ALA A 103 22.15 -17.77 -12.03
N GLN A 104 22.61 -17.22 -13.16
CA GLN A 104 23.06 -15.84 -13.22
C GLN A 104 21.84 -14.91 -13.23
N THR A 105 20.86 -15.16 -14.09
CA THR A 105 19.62 -14.37 -14.14
C THR A 105 18.88 -14.41 -12.81
N ALA A 106 18.81 -15.58 -12.16
CA ALA A 106 18.17 -15.74 -10.85
C ALA A 106 18.85 -14.87 -9.77
N LYS A 107 20.19 -14.79 -9.79
CA LYS A 107 20.97 -13.95 -8.88
C LYS A 107 20.77 -12.47 -9.16
N ASP A 108 20.75 -12.07 -10.43
CA ASP A 108 20.56 -10.67 -10.82
C ASP A 108 19.15 -10.18 -10.43
N VAL A 109 18.12 -11.01 -10.65
CA VAL A 109 16.74 -10.72 -10.21
C VAL A 109 16.67 -10.57 -8.70
N GLN A 110 17.31 -11.47 -7.94
CA GLN A 110 17.37 -11.36 -6.48
C GLN A 110 18.03 -10.03 -6.06
N GLN A 111 19.19 -9.71 -6.63
CA GLN A 111 19.93 -8.48 -6.31
C GLN A 111 19.10 -7.23 -6.62
N LEU A 112 18.36 -7.21 -7.73
CA LEU A 112 17.48 -6.09 -8.07
C LEU A 112 16.37 -5.89 -7.04
N GLY A 113 15.77 -6.97 -6.52
CA GLY A 113 14.75 -6.84 -5.47
C GLY A 113 15.32 -6.42 -4.12
N GLU A 114 16.54 -6.84 -3.78
CA GLU A 114 17.26 -6.37 -2.60
C GLU A 114 17.58 -4.87 -2.71
N GLN A 115 18.08 -4.43 -3.87
CA GLN A 115 18.35 -3.02 -4.14
C GLN A 115 17.08 -2.18 -4.11
N PHE A 116 15.98 -2.67 -4.71
CA PHE A 116 14.69 -1.97 -4.67
C PHE A 116 14.21 -1.75 -3.23
N ALA A 117 14.28 -2.77 -2.37
CA ALA A 117 13.88 -2.64 -0.97
C ALA A 117 14.73 -1.61 -0.22
N TYR A 118 16.03 -1.54 -0.51
CA TYR A 118 16.95 -0.55 0.05
C TYR A 118 16.62 0.87 -0.45
N ASP A 119 16.55 1.06 -1.77
CA ASP A 119 16.28 2.36 -2.39
C ASP A 119 14.93 2.92 -1.96
N LEU A 120 13.92 2.06 -1.86
CA LEU A 120 12.59 2.45 -1.41
C LEU A 120 12.60 2.94 0.05
N ALA A 121 13.43 2.35 0.91
CA ALA A 121 13.58 2.81 2.29
C ALA A 121 14.33 4.15 2.39
N GLU A 122 15.29 4.43 1.50
CA GLU A 122 16.02 5.70 1.46
C GLU A 122 15.23 6.83 0.79
N LEU A 123 14.50 6.53 -0.29
CA LEU A 123 13.81 7.53 -1.12
C LEU A 123 12.40 7.85 -0.63
N ALA A 124 11.82 7.05 0.27
CA ALA A 124 10.49 7.31 0.80
C ALA A 124 10.45 8.71 1.43
N PRO A 125 9.72 9.68 0.85
CA PRO A 125 9.68 11.06 1.33
C PRO A 125 8.72 11.17 2.52
N GLY A 126 8.87 10.26 3.48
CA GLY A 126 8.02 10.15 4.67
C GLY A 126 7.94 11.47 5.43
N ASP A 127 8.96 12.33 5.34
CA ASP A 127 9.01 13.65 5.94
C ASP A 127 7.80 14.53 5.58
N LYS A 128 7.42 14.63 4.30
CA LYS A 128 6.31 15.51 3.87
C LYS A 128 4.96 14.97 4.33
N THR A 129 4.78 13.66 4.25
CA THR A 129 3.54 13.01 4.66
C THR A 129 3.39 13.02 6.18
N THR A 130 4.50 12.88 6.91
CA THR A 130 4.57 13.02 8.37
C THR A 130 4.35 14.47 8.81
N GLU A 131 4.90 15.45 8.08
CA GLU A 131 4.65 16.87 8.32
C GLU A 131 3.16 17.21 8.11
N ALA A 132 2.55 16.71 7.03
CA ALA A 132 1.11 16.84 6.81
C ALA A 132 0.29 16.21 7.95
N ALA A 133 0.70 15.04 8.45
CA ALA A 133 0.06 14.40 9.59
C ALA A 133 0.23 15.21 10.89
N ALA A 134 1.41 15.77 11.15
CA ALA A 134 1.67 16.62 12.31
C ALA A 134 0.85 17.92 12.30
N LEU A 135 0.61 18.49 11.12
CA LEU A 135 -0.26 19.65 10.97
C LEU A 135 -1.73 19.34 11.31
N ILE A 136 -2.18 18.09 11.10
CA ILE A 136 -3.54 17.65 11.47
C ILE A 136 -3.66 17.46 12.98
N ASP A 137 -2.62 16.94 13.65
CA ASP A 137 -2.58 16.73 15.11
C ASP A 137 -2.69 18.03 15.92
N GLY A 138 -2.17 19.13 15.35
CA GLY A 138 -2.13 20.45 16.00
C GLY A 138 -3.43 21.27 15.91
N ILE A 139 -4.53 20.71 15.38
CA ILE A 139 -5.85 21.34 15.22
C ILE A 139 -6.77 20.96 16.40
#